data_AF-A0AA85J0I2-F1
#
_entry.id   AF-A0AA85J0I2-F1
#
_cell.length_a   1.000
_cell.length_b   1.000
_cell.length_c   1.000
_cell.angle_alpha   90.00
_cell.angle_beta   90.00
_cell.angle_gamma   90.00
#
_symmetry.space_group_name_H-M   'P 1'
#
loop_
_entity.id
_entity.type
_entity.pdbx_description
1 polymer ?
#
loop_
_entity_poly.entity_id
_entity_poly.type
_entity_poly.pdbx_seq_one_letter_code
_entity_poly.pdbx_strand_id
1 'polypeptide(L)'
;MDVFQKNGYPRNFIKRHIPPSQPTKAKATKESTKKIALPYIKDISEITIRLFKPLGIDVVHKPTKSLHSILCQPKDSTAKEDKTNIIYKINCNNCEKHYIGQSGRPLRLRIHEHKLAVKRHDIHSLISLHTDNHGH
;
A
#
# COMPACT_ATOMS: atom_id res chain seq x y z
N MET A 1 12.09 -42.87 1.39
CA MET A 1 12.42 -44.04 0.55
C MET A 1 11.23 -44.96 0.33
N ASP A 2 10.52 -45.32 1.40
CA ASP A 2 9.45 -46.32 1.41
C ASP A 2 8.22 -45.96 0.54
N VAL A 3 7.77 -44.69 0.56
CA VAL A 3 6.57 -44.25 -0.20
C VAL A 3 6.73 -44.37 -1.71
N PHE A 4 7.89 -44.02 -2.27
CA PHE A 4 8.12 -44.08 -3.72
C PHE A 4 8.26 -45.51 -4.24
N GLN A 5 8.79 -46.44 -3.43
CA GLN A 5 8.83 -47.85 -3.80
C GLN A 5 7.43 -48.48 -3.75
N LYS A 6 6.60 -48.09 -2.78
CA LYS A 6 5.18 -48.50 -2.70
C LYS A 6 4.35 -48.00 -3.88
N ASN A 7 4.76 -46.89 -4.51
CA ASN A 7 4.14 -46.35 -5.73
C ASN A 7 4.72 -46.96 -7.03
N GLY A 8 5.46 -48.08 -6.95
CA GLY A 8 5.92 -48.83 -8.12
C GLY A 8 7.15 -48.26 -8.85
N TYR A 9 7.82 -47.26 -8.28
CA TYR A 9 9.01 -46.69 -8.93
C TYR A 9 10.24 -47.63 -8.79
N PRO A 10 11.01 -47.87 -9.88
CA PRO A 10 12.22 -48.68 -9.83
C PRO A 10 13.27 -48.09 -8.87
N ARG A 11 13.94 -48.94 -8.07
CA ARG A 11 14.93 -48.49 -7.08
C ARG A 11 16.05 -47.64 -7.69
N ASN A 12 16.47 -47.96 -8.92
CA ASN A 12 17.54 -47.25 -9.62
C ASN A 12 17.13 -45.83 -9.99
N PHE A 13 15.86 -45.63 -10.36
CA PHE A 13 15.29 -44.31 -10.64
C PHE A 13 15.25 -43.46 -9.36
N ILE A 14 14.78 -44.04 -8.26
CA ILE A 14 14.72 -43.38 -6.96
C ILE A 14 16.14 -42.94 -6.53
N LYS A 15 17.12 -43.85 -6.50
CA LYS A 15 18.50 -43.55 -6.08
C LYS A 15 19.19 -42.48 -6.94
N ARG A 16 18.90 -42.43 -8.25
CA ARG A 16 19.49 -41.45 -9.17
C ARG A 16 18.94 -40.03 -8.97
N HIS A 17 17.69 -39.94 -8.52
CA HIS A 17 16.97 -38.67 -8.38
C HIS A 17 16.80 -38.21 -6.92
N ILE A 18 17.27 -39.00 -5.96
CA ILE A 18 17.47 -38.52 -4.59
C ILE A 18 18.75 -37.71 -4.58
N PRO A 19 18.69 -36.39 -4.31
CA PRO A 19 19.90 -35.62 -4.16
C PRO A 19 20.73 -36.21 -3.00
N PRO A 20 22.07 -36.31 -3.14
CA PRO A 20 22.90 -36.70 -2.02
C PRO A 20 22.55 -35.79 -0.84
N SER A 21 22.39 -36.39 0.35
CA SER A 21 22.25 -35.62 1.58
C SER A 21 23.49 -34.74 1.66
N GLN A 22 23.32 -33.45 1.36
CA GLN A 22 24.37 -32.50 1.61
C GLN A 22 24.63 -32.59 3.12
N PRO A 23 25.88 -32.78 3.57
CA PRO A 23 26.20 -32.55 4.96
C PRO A 23 25.66 -31.16 5.25
N THR A 24 24.72 -31.07 6.19
CA THR A 24 24.22 -29.79 6.66
C THR A 24 25.45 -29.07 7.16
N LYS A 25 26.04 -28.19 6.34
CA LYS A 25 26.97 -27.19 6.84
C LYS A 25 26.16 -26.52 7.94
N ALA A 26 26.57 -26.77 9.20
CA ALA A 26 26.01 -26.08 10.34
C ALA A 26 25.87 -24.63 9.90
N LYS A 27 24.63 -24.12 9.87
CA LYS A 27 24.39 -22.73 9.50
C LYS A 27 25.25 -21.93 10.46
N ALA A 28 26.41 -21.46 9.97
CA ALA A 28 27.23 -20.54 10.72
C ALA A 28 26.27 -19.45 11.17
N THR A 29 26.14 -19.30 12.49
CA THR A 29 25.28 -18.33 13.13
C THR A 29 25.75 -16.98 12.63
N LYS A 30 25.17 -16.51 11.52
CA LYS A 30 25.44 -15.17 11.02
C LYS A 30 24.91 -14.26 12.11
N GLU A 31 25.83 -13.62 12.81
CA GLU A 31 25.56 -12.50 13.72
C GLU A 31 24.46 -11.64 13.09
N SER A 32 23.46 -11.24 13.89
CA SER A 32 22.29 -10.55 13.36
C SER A 32 22.68 -9.19 12.79
N THR A 33 23.05 -9.15 11.52
CA THR A 33 23.28 -7.89 10.80
C THR A 33 21.95 -7.18 10.66
N LYS A 34 21.93 -5.90 11.03
CA LYS A 34 20.74 -5.06 10.86
C LYS A 34 20.46 -4.94 9.35
N LYS A 35 19.23 -5.22 8.93
CA LYS A 35 18.82 -5.16 7.52
C LYS A 35 18.02 -3.91 7.25
N ILE A 36 18.36 -3.19 6.19
CA ILE A 36 17.58 -2.06 5.70
C ILE A 36 17.08 -2.35 4.28
N ALA A 37 15.83 -2.02 4.00
CA ALA A 37 15.23 -2.18 2.68
C ALA A 37 15.15 -0.83 1.96
N LEU A 38 15.75 -0.72 0.78
CA LEU A 38 15.78 0.50 -0.03
C LEU A 38 15.37 0.20 -1.48
N PRO A 39 14.80 1.16 -2.22
CA PRO A 39 14.62 1.00 -3.66
C PRO A 39 15.98 0.94 -4.36
N TYR A 40 16.06 0.13 -5.43
CA TYR A 40 17.24 0.13 -6.28
C TYR A 40 17.27 1.41 -7.11
N ILE A 41 18.35 2.18 -6.98
CA ILE A 41 18.64 3.36 -7.79
C ILE A 41 20.06 3.17 -8.30
N LYS A 42 20.21 3.07 -9.62
CA LYS A 42 21.51 2.88 -10.26
C LYS A 42 22.52 3.91 -9.75
N ASP A 43 23.74 3.46 -9.51
CA ASP A 43 24.89 4.20 -9.00
C ASP A 43 24.81 4.54 -7.50
N ILE A 44 23.62 4.87 -6.98
CA ILE A 44 23.42 5.19 -5.55
C ILE A 44 23.33 3.90 -4.70
N SER A 45 22.65 2.88 -5.20
CA SER A 45 22.45 1.60 -4.52
C SER A 45 23.76 0.86 -4.24
N GLU A 46 24.71 0.93 -5.17
CA GLU A 46 26.02 0.30 -5.04
C GLU A 46 26.89 1.03 -4.03
N ILE A 47 26.84 2.37 -4.03
CA ILE A 47 27.54 3.22 -3.06
C ILE A 47 26.99 2.95 -1.66
N THR A 48 25.67 2.91 -1.50
CA THR A 48 25.03 2.65 -0.20
C THR A 48 25.37 1.27 0.35
N ILE A 49 25.35 0.21 -0.47
CA ILE A 49 25.81 -1.12 -0.04
C ILE A 49 27.26 -1.07 0.48
N ARG A 50 28.16 -0.42 -0.27
CA ARG A 50 29.57 -0.33 0.10
C ARG A 50 29.77 0.45 1.41
N LEU A 51 29.01 1.53 1.61
CA LEU A 51 29.05 2.35 2.82
C LEU A 51 28.50 1.62 4.06
N PHE A 52 27.43 0.84 3.89
CA PHE A 52 26.75 0.15 4.99
C PHE A 52 27.41 -1.18 5.38
N LYS A 53 28.15 -1.82 4.47
CA LYS A 53 28.87 -3.08 4.73
C LYS A 53 29.83 -3.03 5.94
N PRO A 54 30.73 -2.04 6.10
CA PRO A 54 31.61 -1.96 7.27
C PRO A 54 30.86 -1.68 8.58
N LEU A 55 29.66 -1.10 8.50
CA LEU A 55 28.79 -0.85 9.65
C LEU A 55 28.00 -2.10 10.10
N GLY A 56 28.20 -3.24 9.43
CA GLY A 56 27.44 -4.47 9.71
C GLY A 56 25.97 -4.37 9.32
N ILE A 57 25.62 -3.47 8.38
CA ILE A 57 24.27 -3.26 7.88
C ILE A 57 24.15 -3.86 6.48
N ASP A 58 23.16 -4.73 6.30
CA ASP A 58 22.87 -5.38 5.03
C ASP A 58 21.73 -4.65 4.31
N VAL A 59 21.99 -4.17 3.09
CA VAL A 59 21.03 -3.42 2.28
C VAL A 59 20.33 -4.39 1.33
N VAL A 60 19.01 -4.49 1.46
CA VAL A 60 18.16 -5.31 0.59
C VAL A 60 17.38 -4.38 -0.33
N HIS A 61 17.37 -4.69 -1.63
CA HIS A 61 16.61 -3.90 -2.58
C HIS A 61 15.15 -4.35 -2.67
N LYS A 62 14.22 -3.42 -2.45
CA LYS A 62 12.78 -3.65 -2.60
C LYS A 62 12.22 -2.74 -3.69
N PRO A 63 11.50 -3.28 -4.70
CA PRO A 63 10.88 -2.45 -5.71
C PRO A 63 9.81 -1.53 -5.09
N THR A 64 9.74 -0.28 -5.56
CA THR A 64 8.74 0.70 -5.10
C THR A 64 7.32 0.29 -5.46
N LYS A 65 7.15 -0.31 -6.63
CA LYS A 65 5.90 -0.92 -7.10
C LYS A 65 6.18 -2.36 -7.50
N SER A 66 5.46 -3.30 -6.90
CA SER A 66 5.53 -4.71 -7.30
C SER A 66 4.74 -4.96 -8.58
N LEU A 67 5.13 -5.98 -9.35
CA LEU A 67 4.36 -6.44 -10.51
C LEU A 67 2.91 -6.74 -10.12
N HIS A 68 2.68 -7.37 -8.97
CA HIS A 68 1.34 -7.60 -8.43
C HIS A 68 0.57 -6.28 -8.20
N SER A 69 1.21 -5.22 -7.67
CA SER A 69 0.53 -3.94 -7.47
C SER A 69 0.15 -3.24 -8.78
N ILE A 70 0.86 -3.54 -9.87
CA ILE A 70 0.62 -2.96 -11.20
C ILE A 70 -0.41 -3.79 -11.97
N LEU A 71 -0.27 -5.11 -11.94
CA LEU A 71 -1.05 -6.05 -12.77
C LEU A 71 -2.29 -6.60 -12.06
N CYS A 72 -2.25 -6.72 -10.74
CA CYS A 72 -3.31 -7.33 -9.94
C CYS A 72 -4.04 -6.25 -9.14
N GLN A 73 -4.73 -5.36 -9.85
CA GLN A 73 -5.72 -4.45 -9.26
C GLN A 73 -7.11 -5.05 -9.48
N PRO A 74 -7.69 -5.77 -8.49
CA PRO A 74 -8.97 -6.45 -8.67
C PRO A 74 -10.17 -5.50 -8.77
N LYS A 75 -9.99 -4.20 -8.51
CA LYS A 75 -11.02 -3.16 -8.58
C LYS A 75 -10.50 -1.98 -9.35
N ASP A 76 -11.37 -1.38 -10.17
CA ASP A 76 -11.08 -0.12 -10.85
C ASP A 76 -10.91 1.01 -9.84
N SER A 77 -9.97 1.91 -10.14
CA SER A 77 -9.78 3.12 -9.33
C SER A 77 -10.97 4.06 -9.51
N THR A 78 -11.78 4.21 -8.46
CA THR A 78 -12.89 5.17 -8.45
C THR A 78 -12.36 6.61 -8.41
N ALA A 79 -12.93 7.48 -9.24
CA ALA A 79 -12.66 8.92 -9.20
C ALA A 79 -12.93 9.47 -7.79
N LYS A 80 -12.20 10.51 -7.37
CA LYS A 80 -12.31 11.08 -6.02
C LYS A 80 -13.74 11.49 -5.68
N GLU A 81 -14.50 11.97 -6.67
CA GLU A 81 -15.87 12.46 -6.51
C GLU A 81 -16.90 11.35 -6.30
N ASP A 82 -16.61 10.13 -6.76
CA ASP A 82 -17.53 8.99 -6.67
C ASP A 82 -17.25 8.10 -5.45
N LYS A 83 -16.27 8.49 -4.61
CA LYS A 83 -15.95 7.78 -3.37
C LYS A 83 -17.06 7.95 -2.33
N THR A 84 -17.43 6.83 -1.70
CA THR A 84 -18.35 6.74 -0.56
C THR A 84 -17.57 6.50 0.74
N ASN A 85 -18.23 6.71 1.89
CA ASN A 85 -17.67 6.51 3.22
C ASN A 85 -16.38 7.32 3.46
N ILE A 86 -16.40 8.59 3.07
CA ILE A 86 -15.27 9.49 3.16
C ILE A 86 -15.52 10.60 4.18
N ILE A 87 -14.42 11.19 4.67
CA ILE A 87 -14.40 12.49 5.33
C ILE A 87 -13.90 13.50 4.29
N TYR A 88 -14.57 14.64 4.18
CA TYR A 88 -14.21 15.70 3.24
C TYR A 88 -14.17 17.07 3.93
N LYS A 89 -13.40 17.98 3.33
CA LYS A 89 -13.23 19.36 3.77
C LYS A 89 -13.68 20.30 2.65
N ILE A 90 -14.52 21.28 2.99
CA ILE A 90 -14.90 22.39 2.11
C ILE A 90 -14.34 23.66 2.74
N ASN A 91 -13.46 24.34 2.03
CA ASN A 91 -12.93 25.63 2.46
C ASN A 91 -13.83 26.75 1.95
N CYS A 92 -14.03 27.78 2.77
CA CYS A 92 -14.54 29.04 2.28
C CYS A 92 -13.41 29.80 1.55
N ASN A 93 -13.72 30.47 0.44
CA ASN A 93 -12.74 31.27 -0.29
C ASN A 93 -12.60 32.69 0.28
N ASN A 94 -13.61 33.16 1.02
CA ASN A 94 -13.70 34.53 1.51
C ASN A 94 -13.34 34.66 3.00
N CYS A 95 -13.16 33.56 3.71
CA CYS A 95 -12.66 33.56 5.08
C CYS A 95 -11.87 32.26 5.40
N GLU A 96 -11.15 32.24 6.52
CA GLU A 96 -10.34 31.11 6.96
C GLU A 96 -11.14 29.92 7.50
N LYS A 97 -12.48 30.01 7.49
CA LYS A 97 -13.36 28.95 7.97
C LYS A 97 -13.44 27.81 6.97
N HIS A 98 -13.65 26.62 7.50
CA HIS A 98 -13.82 25.41 6.71
C HIS A 98 -14.83 24.47 7.37
N TYR A 99 -15.57 23.77 6.54
CA TYR A 99 -16.52 22.74 6.96
C TYR A 99 -15.88 21.36 6.75
N ILE A 100 -15.95 20.51 7.78
CA ILE A 100 -15.53 19.11 7.71
C ILE A 100 -16.77 18.25 7.94
N GLY A 101 -17.02 17.32 7.03
CA GLY A 101 -18.16 16.42 7.13
C GLY A 101 -17.82 14.99 6.72
N GLN A 102 -18.60 14.04 7.21
CA GLN A 102 -18.60 12.67 6.74
C GLN A 102 -19.72 12.47 5.71
N SER A 103 -19.50 11.58 4.73
CA SER A 103 -20.53 11.16 3.78
C SER A 103 -20.47 9.66 3.53
N GLY A 104 -21.59 8.97 3.75
CA GLY A 104 -21.81 7.61 3.23
C GLY A 104 -22.15 7.59 1.73
N ARG A 105 -22.62 8.72 1.18
CA ARG A 105 -22.90 8.90 -0.26
C ARG A 105 -21.66 9.33 -1.05
N PRO A 106 -21.64 9.14 -2.38
CA PRO A 106 -20.62 9.72 -3.25
C PRO A 106 -20.43 11.21 -2.99
N LEU A 107 -19.17 11.67 -2.94
CA LEU A 107 -18.83 13.08 -2.69
C LEU A 107 -19.57 14.04 -3.63
N ARG A 108 -19.72 13.68 -4.91
CA ARG A 108 -20.44 14.47 -5.92
C ARG A 108 -21.87 14.78 -5.49
N LEU A 109 -22.59 13.76 -5.01
CA LEU A 109 -23.97 13.90 -4.54
C LEU A 109 -24.01 14.75 -3.26
N ARG A 110 -23.07 14.53 -2.34
CA ARG A 110 -23.01 15.31 -1.10
C ARG A 110 -22.75 16.79 -1.37
N ILE A 111 -21.87 17.12 -2.31
CA ILE A 111 -21.62 18.51 -2.75
C ILE A 111 -22.89 19.09 -3.38
N HIS A 112 -23.61 18.33 -4.20
CA HIS A 112 -24.86 18.78 -4.79
C HIS A 112 -25.93 19.08 -3.73
N GLU A 113 -26.09 18.21 -2.73
CA GLU A 113 -26.99 18.43 -1.59
C GLU A 113 -26.65 19.73 -0.85
N HIS A 114 -25.36 19.99 -0.56
CA HIS A 114 -24.93 21.24 0.07
C HIS A 114 -25.25 22.47 -0.77
N LYS A 115 -25.02 22.40 -2.08
CA LYS A 115 -25.40 23.49 -3.01
C LYS A 115 -26.90 23.75 -3.00
N LEU A 116 -27.72 22.69 -2.94
CA LEU A 116 -29.17 22.83 -2.83
C LEU A 116 -29.60 23.41 -1.49
N ALA A 117 -28.94 23.02 -0.40
CA ALA A 117 -29.21 23.55 0.94
C ALA A 117 -28.96 25.07 1.01
N VAL A 118 -27.83 25.54 0.46
CA VAL A 118 -27.51 26.98 0.34
C VAL A 118 -28.58 27.71 -0.47
N LYS A 119 -28.98 27.16 -1.63
CA LYS A 119 -30.04 27.78 -2.46
C LYS A 119 -31.40 27.86 -1.77
N ARG A 120 -31.66 26.96 -0.82
CA ARG A 120 -32.93 26.90 -0.08
C ARG A 120 -32.87 27.66 1.25
N HIS A 121 -31.71 28.23 1.61
CA HIS A 121 -31.47 28.82 2.94
C HIS A 121 -31.81 27.83 4.07
N ASP A 122 -31.36 26.59 3.93
CA ASP A 122 -31.63 25.53 4.91
C ASP A 122 -30.82 25.74 6.20
N ILE A 123 -31.51 26.11 7.28
CA ILE A 123 -30.94 26.38 8.60
C ILE A 123 -30.21 25.17 9.22
N HIS A 124 -30.48 23.95 8.78
CA HIS A 124 -29.83 22.74 9.29
C HIS A 124 -28.49 22.46 8.60
N SER A 125 -28.20 23.12 7.48
CA SER A 125 -26.91 23.03 6.83
C SER A 125 -25.97 24.10 7.37
N LEU A 126 -24.89 23.67 8.03
CA LEU A 126 -23.84 24.59 8.50
C LEU A 126 -23.21 25.41 7.38
N ILE A 127 -23.20 24.88 6.14
CA ILE A 127 -22.70 25.60 4.97
C ILE A 127 -23.68 26.69 4.55
N SER A 128 -24.99 26.42 4.57
CA SER A 128 -26.02 27.43 4.30
C SER A 128 -26.02 28.52 5.36
N LEU A 129 -25.97 28.13 6.63
CA LEU A 129 -25.91 29.09 7.74
C LEU A 129 -24.66 29.98 7.66
N HIS A 130 -23.54 29.42 7.22
CA HIS A 130 -22.32 30.20 6.99
C HIS A 130 -22.51 31.23 5.88
N THR A 131 -23.06 30.83 4.73
CA THR A 131 -23.30 31.74 3.60
C THR A 131 -24.30 32.83 3.97
N ASP A 132 -25.34 32.50 4.74
CA ASP A 132 -26.39 33.45 5.15
C ASP A 132 -25.87 34.47 6.18
N ASN A 133 -25.06 34.02 7.15
CA ASN A 133 -24.55 34.90 8.20
C ASN A 133 -23.40 35.80 7.73
N HIS A 134 -22.58 35.34 6.77
CA HIS A 134 -21.39 36.06 6.34
C HIS A 134 -21.49 36.64 4.92
N GLY A 135 -22.56 36.33 4.18
CA GLY A 135 -22.85 36.90 2.87
C GLY A 135 -21.91 36.45 1.76
N HIS A 136 -21.24 35.30 1.91
CA HIS A 136 -20.27 34.78 0.94
C HIS A 136 -20.23 33.24 0.92
#